data_AF-A0A4Q3CQ01-F1
#
_entry.id   AF-A0A4Q3CQ01-F1
#
_cell.length_a   1.000
_cell.length_b   1.000
_cell.length_c   1.000
_cell.angle_alpha   90.00
_cell.angle_beta   90.00
_cell.angle_gamma   90.00
#
_symmetry.space_group_name_H-M   'P 1'
#
loop_
_entity.id
_entity.type
_entity.pdbx_description
1 polymer ?
#
loop_
_entity_poly.entity_id
_entity_poly.type
_entity_poly.pdbx_seq_one_letter_code
_entity_poly.pdbx_strand_id
1 'polypeptide(L)' 'MKKVEIFTDGACKGNPGPGGWGALLRMGRHEKEMSGGEPATTNNRMELTAAIKALEALIEPCAITLHSDSKYV' A
#
# COMPACT_ATOMS: atom_id res chain seq x y z
N MET A 1 0.93 -16.27 15.63
CA MET A 1 0.84 -14.94 15.00
C MET A 1 -0.25 -14.95 13.93
N LYS A 2 -1.03 -13.87 13.83
CA LYS A 2 -2.02 -13.72 12.74
C LYS A 2 -1.31 -13.62 11.40
N LYS A 3 -1.92 -14.19 10.35
CA LYS A 3 -1.42 -14.14 8.97
C LYS A 3 -2.23 -13.11 8.19
N VAL A 4 -1.56 -12.15 7.56
CA VAL A 4 -2.20 -11.09 6.78
C VAL A 4 -1.55 -11.03 5.40
N GLU A 5 -2.38 -11.09 4.37
CA GLU A 5 -1.97 -10.79 2.99
C GLU A 5 -2.18 -9.30 2.73
N ILE A 6 -1.19 -8.65 2.13
CA ILE A 6 -1.24 -7.23 1.80
C ILE A 6 -0.96 -7.09 0.30
N PHE A 7 -1.80 -6.33 -0.40
CA PHE A 7 -1.61 -5.99 -1.81
C PHE A 7 -1.49 -4.47 -1.91
N THR A 8 -0.46 -3.96 -2.57
CA THR A 8 -0.19 -2.52 -2.64
C THR A 8 0.14 -2.06 -4.04
N ASP A 9 -0.40 -0.90 -4.42
CA ASP A 9 -0.13 -0.24 -5.69
C ASP A 9 -0.06 1.29 -5.49
N GLY A 10 0.70 1.95 -6.35
CA GLY A 10 0.87 3.40 -6.37
C GLY A 10 1.05 3.92 -7.79
N ALA A 11 0.32 4.96 -8.12
CA ALA A 11 0.32 5.54 -9.46
C ALA A 11 0.43 7.06 -9.41
N CYS A 12 1.10 7.66 -10.40
CA CYS A 12 1.21 9.10 -10.52
C CYS A 12 0.99 9.58 -11.96
N LYS A 13 0.15 10.61 -12.15
CA LYS A 13 -0.04 11.27 -13.44
C LYS A 13 0.98 12.38 -13.61
N GLY A 14 2.10 12.06 -14.27
CA GLY A 14 3.30 12.90 -14.30
C GLY A 14 4.27 12.52 -13.17
N ASN A 15 5.56 12.84 -13.30
CA ASN A 15 6.59 12.42 -12.34
C ASN A 15 7.64 13.53 -12.11
N PRO A 16 7.33 14.58 -11.34
CA PRO A 16 6.23 14.66 -10.38
C PRO A 16 4.87 15.10 -10.95
N GLY A 17 3.78 14.79 -10.23
CA GLY A 17 2.41 15.19 -10.57
C GLY A 17 1.37 14.71 -9.54
N PRO A 18 0.07 14.83 -9.82
CA PRO A 18 -0.98 14.27 -8.97
C PRO A 18 -0.89 12.74 -8.94
N GLY A 19 -0.81 12.14 -7.76
CA GLY A 19 -0.68 10.70 -7.58
C GLY A 19 -1.59 10.15 -6.50
N GLY A 20 -1.80 8.85 -6.55
CA GLY A 20 -2.63 8.10 -5.62
C GLY A 20 -1.99 6.76 -5.27
N TRP A 21 -2.38 6.22 -4.13
CA TRP A 21 -1.93 4.93 -3.63
C TRP A 21 -3.13 4.12 -3.13
N GLY A 22 -3.02 2.80 -3.19
CA GLY A 22 -4.03 1.86 -2.74
C GLY A 22 -3.41 0.66 -2.03
N ALA A 23 -4.07 0.17 -0.99
CA ALA A 23 -3.70 -1.04 -0.29
C ALA A 23 -4.93 -1.87 0.10
N LEU A 24 -4.83 -3.19 -0.05
CA LEU A 24 -5.80 -4.16 0.43
C LEU A 24 -5.12 -5.07 1.47
N LEU A 25 -5.65 -5.10 2.68
CA LEU A 25 -5.24 -6.04 3.72
C LEU A 25 -6.31 -7.14 3.83
N ARG A 26 -5.89 -8.40 3.77
CA ARG A 26 -6.76 -9.56 3.90
C ARG A 26 -6.30 -10.46 5.04
N MET A 27 -7.22 -10.81 5.92
CA MET A 27 -7.03 -11.78 6.99
C MET A 27 -8.17 -12.81 6.95
N GLY A 28 -7.91 -13.94 6.29
CA GLY A 28 -8.94 -14.95 6.03
C GLY A 28 -10.04 -14.38 5.12
N ARG A 29 -11.25 -14.22 5.66
CA ARG A 29 -12.41 -13.66 4.94
C ARG A 29 -12.60 -12.15 5.15
N HIS A 30 -11.81 -11.54 6.04
CA HIS A 30 -11.93 -10.12 6.33
C HIS A 30 -10.97 -9.34 5.45
N GLU A 31 -11.50 -8.32 4.81
CA GLU A 31 -10.76 -7.41 3.95
C GLU A 31 -10.89 -5.98 4.45
N LYS A 32 -9.80 -5.22 4.28
CA LYS A 32 -9.75 -3.79 4.54
C LYS A 32 -9.05 -3.12 3.39
N GLU A 33 -9.78 -2.27 2.68
CA GLU A 33 -9.25 -1.41 1.64
C GLU A 33 -8.85 -0.05 2.20
N MET A 34 -7.76 0.49 1.67
CA MET A 34 -7.21 1.80 2.03
C MET A 34 -6.71 2.49 0.78
N SER A 35 -6.93 3.80 0.68
CA SER A 35 -6.44 4.59 -0.44
C SER A 35 -6.24 6.05 -0.03
N GLY A 36 -5.39 6.75 -0.77
CA GLY A 36 -5.18 8.19 -0.62
C GLY A 36 -4.48 8.77 -1.84
N GLY A 37 -4.18 10.07 -1.80
CA GLY A 37 -3.44 10.73 -2.87
C GLY A 37 -2.84 12.06 -2.46
N GLU A 38 -1.86 12.49 -3.25
CA GLU A 38 -1.12 13.73 -3.06
C GLU A 38 -1.12 14.52 -4.39
N PRO A 39 -1.39 15.84 -4.37
CA PRO A 39 -1.47 16.64 -5.60
C PRO A 39 -0.11 16.81 -6.31
N ALA A 40 1.00 16.65 -5.60
CA ALA A 40 2.35 16.75 -6.13
C ALA A 40 3.25 15.67 -5.49
N THR A 41 3.39 14.54 -6.17
CA THR A 41 4.17 13.39 -5.72
C THR A 41 4.84 12.69 -6.90
N THR A 42 5.41 11.50 -6.68
CA THR A 42 6.04 10.66 -7.70
C THR A 42 5.47 9.25 -7.64
N ASN A 43 5.66 8.46 -8.70
CA ASN A 43 5.19 7.07 -8.72
C ASN A 43 5.76 6.26 -7.53
N ASN A 44 7.08 6.30 -7.36
CA ASN A 44 7.79 5.57 -6.31
C ASN A 44 7.37 6.00 -4.89
N ARG A 45 7.05 7.29 -4.69
CA ARG A 45 6.51 7.76 -3.41
C ARG A 45 5.13 7.14 -3.15
N MET A 46 4.27 7.02 -4.15
CA MET A 46 2.94 6.42 -3.96
C MET A 46 3.03 4.91 -3.70
N GLU A 47 3.90 4.20 -4.41
CA GLU A 47 4.14 2.77 -4.18
C GLU A 47 4.64 2.50 -2.75
N LEU A 48 5.61 3.29 -2.27
CA LEU A 48 6.09 3.22 -0.89
C LEU A 48 5.02 3.62 0.12
N THR A 49 4.26 4.70 -0.15
CA THR A 49 3.20 5.15 0.76
C THR A 49 2.13 4.07 0.93
N ALA A 50 1.77 3.34 -0.13
CA ALA A 50 0.85 2.20 -0.03
C ALA A 50 1.34 1.15 0.98
N ALA A 51 2.60 0.71 0.83
CA ALA A 51 3.22 -0.27 1.73
C ALA A 51 3.29 0.23 3.18
N ILE A 52 3.75 1.46 3.39
CA ILE A 52 3.85 2.05 4.72
C ILE A 52 2.46 2.13 5.38
N LYS A 53 1.47 2.66 4.68
CA LYS A 53 0.11 2.84 5.22
C LYS A 53 -0.57 1.50 5.52
N ALA A 54 -0.31 0.47 4.72
CA ALA A 54 -0.79 -0.87 5.01
C ALA A 54 -0.16 -1.44 6.29
N LEU A 55 1.16 -1.30 6.47
CA LEU A 55 1.85 -1.79 7.66
C LEU A 55 1.45 -1.02 8.93
N GLU A 56 1.28 0.31 8.84
CA GLU A 56 0.79 1.16 9.94
C GLU A 56 -0.63 0.78 10.40
N ALA A 57 -1.44 0.16 9.54
CA ALA A 57 -2.78 -0.27 9.89
C ALA A 57 -2.83 -1.55 10.75
N LEU A 58 -1.70 -2.25 10.90
CA LEU A 58 -1.60 -3.42 11.77
C LEU A 58 -1.51 -2.98 13.23
N ILE A 59 -2.47 -3.42 14.05
CA ILE A 59 -2.57 -3.01 15.47
C ILE A 59 -1.73 -3.89 16.42
N GLU A 60 -1.12 -4.94 15.90
CA GLU A 60 -0.27 -5.88 16.63
C GLU A 60 0.70 -6.58 15.66
N PRO A 61 1.78 -7.23 16.16
CA PRO A 61 2.71 -7.97 15.30
C PRO A 61 2.02 -9.13 14.54
N CYS A 62 2.14 -9.09 13.21
CA CYS A 62 1.57 -10.09 12.29
C CYS A 62 2.66 -10.75 11.43
N ALA A 63 2.41 -11.99 11.01
CA ALA A 63 3.17 -12.62 9.94
C ALA A 63 2.53 -12.17 8.61
N ILE A 64 3.27 -11.44 7.79
CA ILE A 64 2.72 -10.81 6.59
C ILE A 64 3.24 -11.46 5.30
N THR A 65 2.43 -11.43 4.26
CA THR A 65 2.86 -11.60 2.87
C THR A 65 2.44 -10.35 2.12
N LEU A 66 3.42 -9.56 1.67
CA LEU A 66 3.18 -8.32 0.95
C LEU A 66 3.44 -8.54 -0.54
N HIS A 67 2.44 -8.24 -1.36
CA HIS A 67 2.46 -8.31 -2.80
C HIS A 67 2.49 -6.89 -3.37
N SER A 68 3.52 -6.59 -4.14
CA SER A 68 3.61 -5.39 -4.98
C SER A 68 4.25 -5.78 -6.30
N ASP A 69 3.85 -5.12 -7.37
CA ASP A 69 4.48 -5.19 -8.69
C ASP A 69 5.46 -4.04 -8.94
N SER A 70 5.60 -3.12 -7.98
CA SER A 70 6.64 -2.10 -8.00
C SER A 70 8.02 -2.77 -8.04
N LYS A 71 8.84 -2.39 -9.01
CA LYS A 71 10.26 -2.78 -9.04
C LYS A 71 11.10 -2.00 -8.03
N TYR A 72 10.55 -0.92 -7.49
CA TYR A 72 11.25 -0.02 -6.58
C TYR A 72 11.15 -0.47 -5.12
N VAL A 73 10.03 -1.13 -4.78
CA VAL A 73 9.73 -1.68 -3.44
C VAL A 73 10.29 -3.10 -3.29
#